data_AF-A0A4R4VQG4-F1
#
_entry.id   AF-A0A4R4VQG4-F1
#
_cell.length_a   1.000
_cell.length_b   1.000
_cell.length_c   1.000
_cell.angle_alpha   90.00
_cell.angle_beta   90.00
_cell.angle_gamma   90.00
#
_symmetry.space_group_name_H-M   'P 1'
#
loop_
_entity.id
_entity.type
_entity.pdbx_description
1 polymer ?
#
loop_
_entity_poly.entity_id
_entity_poly.type
_entity_poly.pdbx_seq_one_letter_code
_entity_poly.pdbx_strand_id
1 'polypeptide(L)'
;MSRPTGAVDLFSRIARGRAGPRGVADAPDRASRSQPSLQPGVRQLQVLRDTYPGWRIWRERTSTAVSWHAELRRQVSAGMRSAGVAERIRRGGALELASALAHQASLVHNSRAWTWPP
;
A
#
# COMPACT_ATOMS: atom_id res chain seq x y z
N MET A 1 14.73 27.26 11.98
CA MET A 1 13.76 26.27 12.51
C MET A 1 12.43 26.53 11.86
N SER A 2 12.00 25.69 10.90
CA SER A 2 10.67 25.77 10.30
C SER A 2 10.18 24.37 9.95
N ARG A 3 9.15 23.90 10.65
CA ARG A 3 8.31 22.77 10.23
C ARG A 3 7.19 23.32 9.34
N PRO A 4 6.85 22.65 8.23
CA PRO A 4 5.51 22.75 7.67
C PRO A 4 4.64 21.58 8.16
N THR A 5 3.60 21.97 8.89
CA THR A 5 2.34 21.28 9.12
C THR A 5 1.60 21.07 7.80
N GLY A 6 1.01 19.90 7.57
CA GLY A 6 -0.05 19.76 6.58
C GLY A 6 -0.29 18.34 6.05
N ALA A 7 -1.48 17.83 6.36
CA ALA A 7 -2.22 16.76 5.68
C ALA A 7 -1.61 15.34 5.76
N VAL A 8 -2.32 14.29 6.18
CA VAL A 8 -3.66 13.90 5.73
C VAL A 8 -4.35 13.11 6.85
N ASP A 9 -5.51 13.61 7.26
CA ASP A 9 -6.52 12.93 8.05
C ASP A 9 -7.36 12.06 7.09
N LEU A 10 -7.27 10.72 7.16
CA LEU A 10 -8.03 9.82 6.26
C LEU A 10 -8.48 8.51 6.92
N PHE A 11 -8.87 8.51 8.20
CA PHE A 11 -9.39 7.29 8.83
C PHE A 11 -10.61 7.46 9.77
N SER A 12 -11.36 8.57 9.65
CA SER A 12 -12.51 8.85 10.54
C SER A 12 -13.81 9.11 9.78
N ARG A 13 -14.52 8.03 9.39
CA ARG A 13 -15.97 7.97 9.07
C ARG A 13 -16.28 6.51 8.74
N ILE A 14 -17.02 5.74 9.54
CA ILE A 14 -18.49 5.74 9.61
C ILE A 14 -18.89 4.99 10.89
N ALA A 15 -19.74 5.61 11.72
CA ALA A 15 -20.44 4.98 12.83
C ALA A 15 -21.96 5.05 12.60
N ARG A 16 -22.64 3.94 12.90
CA ARG A 16 -23.99 3.78 13.50
C ARG A 16 -25.22 4.51 12.91
N GLY A 17 -26.22 3.68 12.58
CA GLY A 17 -27.67 3.92 12.75
C GLY A 17 -28.41 2.57 12.60
N ARG A 18 -28.78 1.85 13.68
CA ARG A 18 -29.94 1.91 14.58
C ARG A 18 -31.26 1.31 14.01
N ALA A 19 -31.50 0.05 14.42
CA ALA A 19 -32.73 -0.66 14.85
C ALA A 19 -34.15 -0.33 14.28
N GLY A 20 -34.86 -1.40 13.89
CA GLY A 20 -36.33 -1.55 13.88
C GLY A 20 -36.81 -2.86 13.22
N PRO A 21 -37.91 -3.54 13.63
CA PRO A 21 -37.89 -4.99 13.87
C PRO A 21 -38.85 -5.90 13.03
N ARG A 22 -38.54 -7.21 13.09
CA ARG A 22 -39.39 -8.43 13.05
C ARG A 22 -40.44 -8.62 11.93
N GLY A 23 -40.23 -9.67 11.13
CA GLY A 23 -41.28 -10.33 10.36
C GLY A 23 -40.79 -11.57 9.61
N VAL A 24 -41.08 -12.74 10.20
CA VAL A 24 -41.32 -14.06 9.61
C VAL A 24 -40.28 -14.76 8.71
N ALA A 25 -40.11 -16.05 9.04
CA ALA A 25 -39.26 -17.04 8.44
C ALA A 25 -39.61 -17.33 6.97
N ASP A 26 -38.57 -17.48 6.14
CA ASP A 26 -38.45 -18.62 5.23
C ASP A 26 -36.96 -18.78 4.81
N ALA A 27 -36.49 -20.03 4.84
CA ALA A 27 -35.20 -20.54 4.35
C ALA A 27 -33.88 -19.83 4.75
N PRO A 28 -32.95 -20.48 5.49
CA PRO A 28 -31.54 -20.12 5.37
C PRO A 28 -31.05 -20.60 4.01
N ASP A 29 -31.18 -19.69 3.04
CA ASP A 29 -30.37 -19.55 1.85
C ASP A 29 -28.93 -20.03 2.14
N ARG A 30 -28.65 -21.30 1.80
CA ARG A 30 -27.29 -21.87 1.72
C ARG A 30 -26.43 -21.13 0.68
N ALA A 31 -26.99 -20.13 0.00
CA ALA A 31 -26.29 -19.17 -0.83
C ALA A 31 -25.93 -17.88 -0.09
N SER A 32 -25.60 -18.00 1.21
CA SER A 32 -24.35 -17.41 1.72
C SER A 32 -23.18 -17.92 0.87
N ARG A 33 -23.16 -17.42 -0.38
CA ARG A 33 -21.99 -17.19 -1.18
C ARG A 33 -20.94 -16.78 -0.17
N SER A 34 -20.02 -17.70 0.08
CA SER A 34 -18.68 -17.39 0.48
C SER A 34 -18.26 -16.28 -0.47
N GLN A 35 -18.53 -15.02 -0.13
CA GLN A 35 -17.75 -13.92 -0.65
C GLN A 35 -16.35 -14.42 -0.34
N PRO A 36 -15.52 -14.75 -1.34
CA PRO A 36 -14.16 -15.16 -1.06
C PRO A 36 -13.63 -13.95 -0.30
N SER A 37 -13.46 -14.11 1.02
CA SER A 37 -13.02 -13.04 1.89
C SER A 37 -11.68 -12.66 1.28
N LEU A 38 -11.67 -11.58 0.50
CA LEU A 38 -10.50 -11.14 -0.24
C LEU A 38 -9.44 -11.03 0.83
N GLN A 39 -8.50 -11.99 0.83
CA GLN A 39 -7.58 -12.10 1.95
C GLN A 39 -6.98 -10.71 2.14
N PRO A 40 -6.94 -10.15 3.35
CA PRO A 40 -6.60 -8.74 3.54
C PRO A 40 -5.30 -8.35 2.82
N GLY A 41 -4.34 -9.28 2.74
CA GLY A 41 -3.10 -9.11 1.97
C GLY A 41 -3.27 -9.00 0.44
N VAL A 42 -4.30 -9.59 -0.18
CA VAL A 42 -4.58 -9.45 -1.62
C VAL A 42 -5.06 -8.03 -1.93
N ARG A 43 -6.02 -7.51 -1.16
CA ARG A 43 -6.51 -6.14 -1.33
C ARG A 43 -5.41 -5.12 -1.07
N GLN A 44 -4.64 -5.30 0.02
CA GLN A 44 -3.50 -4.44 0.34
C GLN A 44 -2.44 -4.45 -0.76
N LEU A 45 -2.13 -5.63 -1.32
CA LEU A 45 -1.19 -5.75 -2.43
C LEU A 45 -1.66 -5.02 -3.68
N GLN A 46 -2.96 -5.10 -3.99
CA GLN A 46 -3.53 -4.39 -5.13
C GLN A 46 -3.46 -2.88 -4.94
N VAL A 47 -3.89 -2.36 -3.78
CA VAL A 47 -3.77 -0.94 -3.44
C VAL A 47 -2.33 -0.44 -3.59
N LEU A 48 -1.34 -1.20 -3.10
CA LEU A 48 0.07 -0.83 -3.25
C LEU A 48 0.52 -0.77 -4.72
N ARG A 49 0.12 -1.74 -5.55
CA ARG A 49 0.45 -1.76 -6.98
C ARG A 49 -0.18 -0.59 -7.72
N ASP A 50 -1.43 -0.27 -7.40
CA ASP A 50 -2.16 0.84 -8.02
C ASP A 50 -1.58 2.18 -7.59
N THR A 51 -1.16 2.32 -6.33
CA THR A 51 -0.55 3.55 -5.79
C THR A 51 0.86 3.77 -6.32
N TYR A 52 1.63 2.71 -6.51
CA TYR A 52 3.06 2.77 -6.87
C TYR A 52 3.36 2.00 -8.18
N PRO A 53 2.84 2.44 -9.34
CA PRO A 53 2.96 1.70 -10.60
C PRO A 53 4.40 1.56 -11.13
N GLY A 54 5.31 2.43 -10.66
CA GLY A 54 6.74 2.36 -10.94
C GLY A 54 7.47 1.23 -10.20
N TRP A 55 6.80 0.54 -9.28
CA TRP A 55 7.34 -0.56 -8.51
C TRP A 55 6.63 -1.87 -8.84
N ARG A 56 7.41 -2.93 -9.03
CA ARG A 56 6.91 -4.29 -9.05
C ARG A 56 6.77 -4.74 -7.60
N ILE A 57 5.54 -4.94 -7.14
CA ILE A 57 5.25 -5.30 -5.75
C ILE A 57 4.68 -6.71 -5.69
N TRP A 58 5.20 -7.54 -4.80
CA TRP A 58 4.67 -8.87 -4.55
C TRP A 58 4.76 -9.24 -3.07
N ARG A 59 4.01 -10.28 -2.72
CA ARG A 59 3.97 -10.84 -1.38
C ARG A 59 4.39 -12.29 -1.49
N GLU A 60 5.35 -12.68 -0.66
CA GLU A 60 5.79 -14.06 -0.50
C GLU A 60 5.31 -14.55 0.87
N ARG A 61 4.71 -15.74 0.89
CA ARG A 61 4.30 -16.41 2.13
C ARG A 61 5.04 -17.72 2.23
N THR A 62 5.88 -17.84 3.25
CA THR A 62 6.51 -19.10 3.65
C THR A 62 5.68 -19.77 4.73
N SER A 63 6.10 -20.96 5.18
CA SER A 63 5.47 -21.65 6.31
C SER A 63 5.56 -20.88 7.62
N THR A 64 6.55 -19.99 7.77
CA THR A 64 6.85 -19.29 9.02
C THR A 64 6.63 -17.78 8.97
N ALA A 65 6.58 -17.17 7.78
CA ALA A 65 6.52 -15.72 7.66
C ALA A 65 5.82 -15.24 6.39
N VAL A 66 5.40 -13.98 6.42
CA VAL A 66 4.98 -13.23 5.24
C VAL A 66 6.02 -12.15 5.00
N SER A 67 6.55 -12.08 3.78
CA SER A 67 7.43 -11.00 3.34
C SER A 67 6.77 -10.23 2.20
N TRP A 68 6.92 -8.92 2.27
CA TRP A 68 6.45 -7.98 1.27
C TRP A 68 7.65 -7.38 0.56
N HIS A 69 7.61 -7.41 -0.76
CA HIS A 69 8.73 -7.06 -1.62
C HIS A 69 8.31 -6.00 -2.62
N ALA A 70 9.22 -5.07 -2.89
CA ALA A 70 9.11 -4.13 -3.98
C ALA A 70 10.44 -4.03 -4.74
N GLU A 71 10.36 -4.03 -6.06
CA GLU A 71 11.50 -3.80 -6.94
C GLU A 71 11.16 -2.66 -7.90
N LEU A 72 12.08 -1.70 -8.04
CA LEU A 72 11.87 -0.57 -8.92
C LEU A 72 11.93 -1.06 -10.38
N ARG A 73 10.90 -0.76 -11.18
CA ARG A 73 10.81 -1.23 -12.58
C ARG A 73 11.79 -0.54 -13.53
N ARG A 74 12.32 0.61 -13.12
CA ARG A 74 13.26 1.43 -13.89
C ARG A 74 14.67 1.24 -13.37
N GLN A 75 15.64 1.40 -14.24
CA GLN A 75 17.04 1.40 -13.85
C GLN A 75 17.33 2.61 -12.93
N VAL A 76 18.04 2.34 -11.83
CA VAL A 76 18.51 3.37 -10.89
C VAL A 76 19.82 3.93 -11.41
N SER A 77 19.86 5.24 -11.67
CA SER A 77 21.08 5.93 -12.07
C SER A 77 22.04 6.10 -10.88
N ALA A 78 23.32 6.39 -11.15
CA ALA A 78 24.29 6.66 -10.09
C ALA A 78 23.85 7.81 -9.17
N GLY A 79 23.29 8.89 -9.74
CA GLY A 79 22.76 10.03 -8.97
C GLY A 79 21.54 9.68 -8.10
N MET A 80 20.71 8.73 -8.53
CA MET A 80 19.61 8.24 -7.69
C MET A 80 20.12 7.35 -6.56
N ARG A 81 21.12 6.51 -6.84
CA ARG A 81 21.75 5.68 -5.81
C ARG A 81 22.46 6.51 -4.74
N SER A 82 23.17 7.57 -5.15
CA SER A 82 23.78 8.51 -4.20
C SER A 82 22.76 9.30 -3.39
N ALA A 83 21.57 9.55 -3.94
CA ALA A 83 20.43 10.11 -3.22
C ALA A 83 19.72 9.09 -2.29
N GLY A 84 20.19 7.84 -2.21
CA GLY A 84 19.63 6.80 -1.32
C GLY A 84 18.46 6.03 -1.92
N VAL A 85 18.24 6.10 -3.24
CA VAL A 85 17.21 5.29 -3.91
C VAL A 85 17.66 3.82 -3.91
N ALA A 86 16.82 2.96 -3.35
CA ALA A 86 17.00 1.52 -3.32
C ALA A 86 16.27 0.87 -4.51
N GLU A 87 16.95 -0.06 -5.19
CA GLU A 87 16.35 -0.85 -6.27
C GLU A 87 15.35 -1.88 -5.74
N ARG A 88 15.59 -2.38 -4.52
CA ARG A 88 14.80 -3.45 -3.89
C ARG A 88 14.53 -3.14 -2.43
N ILE A 89 13.30 -3.42 -1.99
CA ILE A 89 12.84 -3.23 -0.62
C ILE A 89 12.14 -4.51 -0.17
N ARG A 90 12.46 -4.98 1.03
CA ARG A 90 11.79 -6.11 1.69
C ARG A 90 11.34 -5.70 3.09
N ARG A 91 10.09 -5.99 3.46
CA ARG A 91 9.51 -5.71 4.78
C ARG A 91 8.59 -6.83 5.25
N GLY A 92 8.31 -6.88 6.55
CA GLY A 92 7.43 -7.90 7.14
C GLY A 92 5.94 -7.58 6.96
N GLY A 93 5.60 -6.28 6.87
CA GLY A 93 4.22 -5.82 6.73
C GLY A 93 3.96 -4.95 5.49
N ALA A 94 2.68 -4.88 5.11
CA ALA A 94 2.21 -3.98 4.05
C ALA A 94 2.40 -2.51 4.42
N LEU A 95 2.15 -2.12 5.68
CA LEU A 95 2.32 -0.74 6.15
C LEU A 95 3.78 -0.30 6.15
N GLU A 96 4.68 -1.17 6.62
CA GLU A 96 6.12 -0.90 6.58
C GLU A 96 6.62 -0.74 5.14
N LEU A 97 6.14 -1.59 4.23
CA LEU A 97 6.46 -1.47 2.81
C LEU A 97 5.91 -0.17 2.22
N ALA A 98 4.66 0.20 2.55
CA ALA A 98 4.04 1.45 2.08
C ALA A 98 4.83 2.68 2.52
N SER A 99 5.26 2.73 3.77
CA SER A 99 6.09 3.82 4.32
C SER A 99 7.43 3.91 3.60
N ALA A 100 8.10 2.76 3.41
CA ALA A 100 9.36 2.71 2.66
C ALA A 100 9.18 3.17 1.21
N LEU A 101 8.11 2.75 0.53
CA LEU A 101 7.79 3.16 -0.84
C LEU A 101 7.49 4.66 -0.94
N ALA A 102 6.75 5.23 0.01
CA ALA A 102 6.49 6.67 0.05
C ALA A 102 7.78 7.48 0.17
N HIS A 103 8.69 7.06 1.07
CA HIS A 103 10.00 7.68 1.20
C HIS A 103 10.83 7.58 -0.09
N GLN A 104 10.87 6.39 -0.70
CA GLN A 104 11.62 6.16 -1.93
C GLN A 104 11.04 6.90 -3.13
N ALA A 105 9.71 7.05 -3.21
CA ALA A 105 9.06 7.88 -4.22
C ALA A 105 9.46 9.36 -4.09
N SER A 106 9.57 9.87 -2.86
CA SER A 106 10.06 11.23 -2.59
C SER A 106 11.51 11.42 -3.07
N LEU A 107 12.41 10.47 -2.77
CA LEU A 107 13.80 10.51 -3.27
C LEU A 107 13.88 10.48 -4.80
N VAL A 108 13.08 9.63 -5.44
CA VAL A 108 13.01 9.55 -6.91
C VAL A 108 12.46 10.83 -7.52
N HIS A 109 11.50 11.49 -6.88
CA HIS A 109 10.96 12.76 -7.34
C HIS A 109 11.97 13.90 -7.20
N ASN A 110 12.62 14.02 -6.04
CA ASN A 110 13.60 15.08 -5.79
C ASN A 110 14.85 14.94 -6.67
N SER A 111 15.31 13.72 -6.93
CA SER A 111 16.44 13.47 -7.84
C SER A 111 16.12 13.79 -9.31
N ARG A 112 14.84 13.75 -9.72
CA ARG A 112 14.41 14.22 -11.05
C ARG A 112 14.36 15.74 -11.15
N ALA A 113 13.95 16.43 -10.08
CA ALA A 113 13.95 17.89 -10.05
C ALA A 113 15.37 18.47 -10.19
N TRP A 114 16.39 17.74 -9.72
CA TRP A 114 17.80 18.14 -9.86
C TRP A 114 18.33 18.03 -11.29
N THR A 115 17.74 17.20 -12.15
CA THR A 115 18.25 16.95 -13.52
C THR A 115 17.78 17.96 -14.58
N TRP A 116 17.13 19.06 -14.18
CA TRP A 116 16.76 20.14 -15.10
C TRP A 116 17.86 21.21 -15.15
N PRO A 117 18.52 21.47 -16.29
CA PRO A 117 19.36 22.66 -16.43
C PRO A 117 18.45 23.90 -16.56
N PRO A 118 18.87 25.08 -16.07
CA PRO A 118 18.17 26.34 -16.31
C PRO A 118 18.10 26.69 -17.81
#